data_AF-A0A536CA87-F1
#
_entry.id   AF-A0A536CA87-F1
#
_cell.length_a   1.000
_cell.length_b   1.000
_cell.length_c   1.000
_cell.angle_alpha   90.00
_cell.angle_beta   90.00
_cell.angle_gamma   90.00
#
_symmetry.space_group_name_H-M   'P 1'
#
loop_
_entity.id
_entity.type
_entity.pdbx_description
1 polymer ?
#
loop_
_entity_poly.entity_id
_entity_poly.type
_entity_poly.pdbx_seq_one_letter_code
_entity_poly.pdbx_strand_id
1 'polypeptide(L)'
;MSEPGVPERWQDPFTILGILTSAKTIAIVGLSPNELRASHFVGFYLRRHGYRIVPVNPREKTILGETSYPLISQIPFPIDVVDVFRAPDAVPEIAREAVRAGAKALWCQYNVISPEGGAIAERGGLRVVMDRCMKVEHARHLGRMHWLGFNTGRISARR
;
A
#
# COMPACT_ATOMS: atom_id res chain seq x y z
N MET A 1 -15.16 13.10 7.46
CA MET A 1 -14.89 12.95 8.91
C MET A 1 -13.97 11.76 9.03
N SER A 2 -12.73 11.98 9.47
CA SER A 2 -11.76 10.92 9.75
C SER A 2 -12.36 9.96 10.77
N GLU A 3 -12.28 8.65 10.55
CA GLU A 3 -12.64 7.69 11.60
C GLU A 3 -11.74 7.94 12.84
N PRO A 4 -12.30 7.83 14.06
CA PRO A 4 -11.58 8.20 15.27
C PRO A 4 -10.34 7.31 15.45
N GLY A 5 -9.16 7.82 15.08
CA GLY A 5 -7.88 7.14 15.30
C GLY A 5 -6.81 7.36 14.23
N VAL A 6 -7.16 7.81 13.02
CA VAL A 6 -6.18 8.04 11.93
C VAL A 6 -5.94 9.53 11.72
N PRO A 7 -4.71 10.04 11.91
CA PRO A 7 -4.36 11.41 11.57
C PRO A 7 -4.64 11.73 10.10
N GLU A 8 -5.26 12.89 9.83
CA GLU A 8 -5.65 13.31 8.47
C GLU A 8 -4.47 13.34 7.49
N ARG A 9 -3.25 13.66 7.98
CA ARG A 9 -2.03 13.65 7.18
C ARG A 9 -1.71 12.29 6.53
N TRP A 10 -2.15 11.17 7.12
CA TRP A 10 -1.97 9.82 6.54
C TRP A 10 -3.06 9.44 5.53
N GLN A 11 -4.00 10.35 5.28
CA GLN A 11 -5.04 10.21 4.27
C GLN A 11 -5.02 11.38 3.29
N ASP A 12 -3.91 12.13 3.25
CA ASP A 12 -3.70 13.27 2.36
C ASP A 12 -3.78 12.84 0.87
N PRO A 13 -4.72 13.39 0.08
CA PRO A 13 -4.89 13.03 -1.32
C PRO A 13 -3.65 13.28 -2.20
N PHE A 14 -2.82 14.28 -1.88
CA PHE A 14 -1.60 14.56 -2.65
C PHE A 14 -0.54 13.48 -2.43
N THR A 15 -0.37 13.05 -1.18
CA THR A 15 0.52 11.94 -0.80
C THR A 15 0.07 10.64 -1.45
N ILE A 16 -1.22 10.31 -1.36
CA ILE A 16 -1.83 9.13 -1.99
C ILE A 16 -1.56 9.12 -3.49
N LEU A 17 -1.94 10.19 -4.20
CA LEU A 17 -1.73 10.31 -5.64
C LEU A 17 -0.24 10.25 -6.01
N GLY A 18 0.61 10.97 -5.28
CA GLY A 18 2.04 11.01 -5.51
C GLY A 18 2.72 9.65 -5.30
N ILE A 19 2.20 8.80 -4.42
CA ILE A 19 2.66 7.41 -4.29
C ILE A 19 2.21 6.62 -5.51
N LEU A 20 0.91 6.64 -5.83
CA LEU A 20 0.35 5.86 -6.94
C LEU A 20 1.01 6.20 -8.28
N THR A 21 1.32 7.46 -8.57
CA THR A 21 1.91 7.85 -9.87
C THR A 21 3.41 7.56 -9.99
N SER A 22 4.13 7.46 -8.86
CA SER A 22 5.59 7.27 -8.86
C SER A 22 6.03 5.83 -8.58
N ALA A 23 5.18 5.04 -7.92
CA ALA A 23 5.49 3.66 -7.56
C ALA A 23 5.50 2.74 -8.80
N LYS A 24 6.46 1.82 -8.83
CA LYS A 24 6.56 0.75 -9.84
C LYS A 24 6.51 -0.62 -9.18
N THR A 25 7.18 -0.79 -8.04
CA THR A 25 7.28 -2.07 -7.32
C THR A 25 6.59 -2.00 -5.97
N ILE A 26 5.61 -2.87 -5.75
CA ILE A 26 4.79 -2.92 -4.53
C ILE A 26 4.97 -4.28 -3.86
N ALA A 27 5.52 -4.28 -2.65
CA ALA A 27 5.56 -5.46 -1.80
C ALA A 27 4.29 -5.56 -0.97
N ILE A 28 3.51 -6.63 -1.16
CA ILE A 28 2.23 -6.82 -0.45
C ILE A 28 2.44 -7.82 0.69
N VAL A 29 2.46 -7.30 1.92
CA VAL A 29 2.62 -8.08 3.15
C VAL A 29 1.28 -8.70 3.56
N GLY A 30 1.23 -10.03 3.59
CA GLY A 30 -0.01 -10.77 3.78
C GLY A 30 -0.80 -11.01 2.49
N LEU A 31 -0.13 -10.97 1.33
CA LEU A 31 -0.74 -11.40 0.07
C LEU A 31 -1.14 -12.87 0.15
N SER A 32 -2.38 -13.19 -0.21
CA SER A 32 -2.94 -14.55 -0.15
C SER A 32 -3.15 -15.11 -1.58
N PRO A 33 -2.93 -16.41 -1.81
CA PRO A 33 -3.30 -17.05 -3.07
C PRO A 33 -4.82 -17.28 -3.19
N ASN A 34 -5.56 -17.18 -2.08
CA ASN A 34 -7.01 -17.34 -2.10
C ASN A 34 -7.67 -16.12 -2.73
N GLU A 35 -8.31 -16.32 -3.89
CA GLU A 35 -8.99 -15.28 -4.66
C GLU A 35 -10.06 -14.55 -3.85
N LEU A 36 -10.69 -15.19 -2.86
CA LEU A 36 -11.71 -14.55 -2.00
C LEU A 36 -11.13 -13.55 -1.00
N ARG A 37 -9.80 -13.47 -0.85
CA ARG A 37 -9.15 -12.52 0.06
C ARG A 37 -8.95 -11.17 -0.63
N ALA A 38 -9.21 -10.09 0.12
CA ALA A 38 -9.02 -8.73 -0.37
C ALA A 38 -7.59 -8.48 -0.90
N SER A 39 -6.57 -9.01 -0.22
CA SER A 39 -5.18 -8.88 -0.65
C SER A 39 -4.93 -9.45 -2.04
N HIS A 40 -5.55 -10.60 -2.37
CA HIS A 40 -5.45 -11.22 -3.69
C HIS A 40 -6.01 -10.29 -4.77
N PHE A 41 -7.24 -9.81 -4.58
CA PHE A 41 -7.88 -8.93 -5.56
C PHE A 41 -7.14 -7.60 -5.75
N VAL A 42 -6.61 -7.02 -4.68
CA VAL A 42 -5.81 -5.78 -4.77
C VAL A 42 -4.51 -6.03 -5.54
N GLY A 43 -3.78 -7.10 -5.21
CA GLY A 43 -2.57 -7.48 -5.95
C GLY A 43 -2.83 -7.76 -7.42
N PHE A 44 -3.86 -8.56 -7.73
CA PHE A 44 -4.26 -8.84 -9.11
C PHE A 44 -4.61 -7.56 -9.89
N TYR A 45 -5.40 -6.67 -9.29
CA TYR A 45 -5.79 -5.39 -9.89
C TYR A 45 -4.58 -4.52 -10.20
N LEU A 46 -3.71 -4.29 -9.21
CA LEU A 46 -2.52 -3.44 -9.39
C LEU A 46 -1.57 -4.04 -10.44
N ARG A 47 -1.38 -5.36 -10.45
CA ARG A 47 -0.59 -6.02 -11.51
C ARG A 47 -1.15 -5.73 -12.91
N ARG A 48 -2.47 -5.81 -13.09
CA ARG A 48 -3.12 -5.51 -14.37
C ARG A 48 -3.00 -4.04 -14.78
N HIS A 49 -2.75 -3.15 -13.81
CA HIS A 49 -2.48 -1.73 -14.02
C HIS A 49 -0.98 -1.39 -14.12
N GLY A 50 -0.11 -2.39 -14.30
CA GLY A 50 1.30 -2.18 -14.65
C GLY A 50 2.26 -2.07 -13.48
N TYR A 51 1.80 -2.24 -12.24
CA TYR A 51 2.69 -2.36 -11.08
C TYR A 51 3.32 -3.75 -11.03
N ARG A 52 4.59 -3.82 -10.65
CA ARG A 52 5.25 -5.08 -10.27
C ARG A 52 4.85 -5.43 -8.84
N ILE A 53 4.16 -6.57 -8.67
CA ILE A 53 3.70 -7.04 -7.36
C ILE A 53 4.68 -8.05 -6.80
N VAL A 54 5.08 -7.86 -5.55
CA VAL A 54 5.99 -8.75 -4.82
C VAL A 54 5.25 -9.32 -3.63
N PRO A 55 4.85 -10.59 -3.65
CA PRO A 55 4.19 -11.22 -2.51
C PRO A 55 5.15 -11.32 -1.32
N VAL A 56 4.70 -10.93 -0.13
CA VAL A 56 5.38 -11.20 1.14
C VAL A 56 4.46 -12.06 2.03
N ASN A 57 4.72 -13.36 2.04
CA ASN A 57 3.97 -14.35 2.82
C ASN A 57 4.85 -15.61 3.08
N PRO A 58 5.21 -15.91 4.34
CA PRO A 58 6.08 -17.04 4.67
C PRO A 58 5.46 -18.41 4.47
N ARG A 59 4.13 -18.49 4.28
CA ARG A 59 3.42 -19.77 4.10
C ARG A 59 3.38 -20.24 2.65
N GLU A 60 3.72 -19.37 1.72
CA GLU A 60 3.53 -19.60 0.29
C GLU A 60 4.84 -19.33 -0.45
N LYS A 61 5.14 -20.13 -1.47
CA LYS A 61 6.33 -19.95 -2.31
C LYS A 61 6.06 -19.12 -3.55
N THR A 62 4.83 -19.16 -4.07
CA THR A 62 4.42 -18.47 -5.28
C THR A 62 3.00 -17.96 -5.14
N ILE A 63 2.75 -16.69 -5.49
CA ILE A 63 1.40 -16.10 -5.53
C ILE A 63 1.31 -15.22 -6.77
N LEU A 64 0.20 -15.30 -7.51
CA LEU A 64 0.02 -14.60 -8.79
C LEU A 64 1.15 -14.89 -9.80
N GLY A 65 1.78 -16.06 -9.75
CA GLY A 65 2.92 -16.42 -10.60
C GLY A 65 4.25 -15.76 -10.21
N GLU A 66 4.28 -14.97 -9.14
CA GLU A 66 5.47 -14.30 -8.62
C GLU A 66 6.04 -15.05 -7.41
N THR A 67 7.36 -15.01 -7.22
CA THR A 67 8.02 -15.55 -6.02
C THR A 67 7.54 -14.81 -4.78
N SER A 68 7.08 -15.57 -3.78
CA SER A 68 6.69 -15.05 -2.48
C SER A 68 7.85 -15.13 -1.50
N TYR A 69 8.15 -13.99 -0.87
CA TYR A 69 9.22 -13.88 0.11
C TYR A 69 8.65 -13.99 1.53
N PRO A 70 9.33 -14.71 2.45
CA PRO A 70 8.94 -14.73 3.86
C PRO A 70 8.94 -13.37 4.54
N LEU A 71 9.90 -12.50 4.20
CA LEU A 71 10.16 -11.21 4.82
C LEU A 71 10.49 -10.16 3.75
N ILE A 72 10.30 -8.87 4.07
CA ILE A 72 10.60 -7.77 3.14
C ILE A 72 12.11 -7.71 2.87
N SER A 73 12.93 -7.97 3.89
CA SER A 73 14.40 -7.95 3.81
C SER A 73 15.00 -9.00 2.87
N GLN A 74 14.24 -10.01 2.47
CA GLN A 74 14.70 -11.07 1.56
C GLN A 74 14.46 -10.74 0.09
N ILE A 75 13.82 -9.61 -0.21
CA ILE A 75 13.58 -9.16 -1.59
C ILE A 75 14.89 -8.62 -2.17
N PRO A 76 15.46 -9.21 -3.23
CA PRO A 76 16.81 -8.89 -3.71
C PRO A 76 16.85 -7.67 -4.66
N PHE A 77 15.82 -6.82 -4.62
CA PHE A 77 15.68 -5.65 -5.48
C PHE A 77 14.89 -4.54 -4.79
N PRO A 78 15.00 -3.27 -5.23
CA PRO A 78 14.32 -2.15 -4.59
C PRO A 78 12.78 -2.25 -4.63
N ILE A 79 12.14 -1.78 -3.56
CA ILE A 79 10.68 -1.70 -3.40
C ILE A 79 10.28 -0.24 -3.25
N ASP A 80 9.22 0.20 -3.92
CA ASP A 80 8.71 1.56 -3.76
C ASP A 80 7.70 1.65 -2.62
N VAL A 81 6.80 0.67 -2.50
CA VAL A 81 5.70 0.67 -1.53
C VAL A 81 5.62 -0.66 -0.80
N VAL A 82 5.49 -0.61 0.53
CA VAL A 82 5.10 -1.76 1.35
C VAL A 82 3.61 -1.63 1.67
N ASP A 83 2.79 -2.48 1.07
CA ASP A 83 1.33 -2.52 1.20
C ASP A 83 0.89 -3.62 2.19
N VAL A 84 0.19 -3.25 3.26
CA VAL A 84 0.01 -4.09 4.46
C VAL A 84 -1.42 -4.58 4.61
N PHE A 85 -1.58 -5.91 4.57
CA PHE A 85 -2.82 -6.64 4.87
C PHE A 85 -2.72 -7.48 6.16
N ARG A 86 -1.76 -7.17 7.03
CA ARG A 86 -1.58 -7.81 8.34
C ARG A 86 -2.29 -7.00 9.43
N ALA A 87 -2.50 -7.64 10.58
CA ALA A 87 -3.12 -7.00 11.73
C ALA A 87 -2.32 -5.78 12.22
N PRO A 88 -2.99 -4.77 12.82
CA PRO A 88 -2.35 -3.53 13.28
C PRO A 88 -1.12 -3.69 14.19
N ASP A 89 -1.12 -4.74 15.01
CA ASP A 89 -0.04 -5.09 15.95
C ASP A 89 1.25 -5.53 15.25
N ALA A 90 1.16 -6.03 14.02
CA ALA A 90 2.32 -6.40 13.20
C ALA A 90 2.96 -5.19 12.49
N VAL A 91 2.23 -4.08 12.36
CA VAL A 91 2.67 -2.91 11.56
C VAL A 91 3.95 -2.27 12.09
N PRO A 92 4.21 -2.12 13.41
CA PRO A 92 5.47 -1.57 13.90
C PRO A 92 6.72 -2.29 13.38
N GLU A 93 6.71 -3.63 13.32
CA GLU A 93 7.85 -4.39 12.80
C GLU A 93 7.92 -4.32 11.28
N ILE A 94 6.78 -4.40 10.58
CA ILE A 94 6.71 -4.23 9.13
C ILE A 94 7.23 -2.84 8.72
N ALA A 95 6.93 -1.80 9.50
CA ALA A 95 7.45 -0.46 9.28
C ALA A 95 8.97 -0.44 9.43
N ARG A 96 9.53 -1.03 10.49
CA ARG A 96 11.00 -1.15 10.66
C ARG A 96 11.65 -1.90 9.50
N GLU A 97 11.06 -2.99 9.03
CA GLU A 97 11.53 -3.70 7.83
C GLU A 97 11.46 -2.84 6.57
N ALA A 98 10.36 -2.12 6.37
CA ALA A 98 10.20 -1.21 5.23
C ALA A 98 11.26 -0.11 5.21
N VAL A 99 11.57 0.48 6.38
CA VAL A 99 12.66 1.46 6.53
C VAL A 99 14.01 0.83 6.18
N ARG A 100 14.32 -0.35 6.74
CA ARG A 100 15.59 -1.06 6.46
C ARG A 100 15.73 -1.43 4.98
N ALA A 101 14.63 -1.77 4.32
CA ALA A 101 14.60 -2.11 2.90
C ALA A 101 14.69 -0.88 1.97
N GLY A 102 14.69 0.34 2.52
CA GLY A 102 14.73 1.57 1.73
C GLY A 102 13.45 1.82 0.93
N ALA A 103 12.31 1.32 1.41
CA ALA A 103 11.02 1.61 0.77
C ALA A 103 10.71 3.11 0.83
N LYS A 104 9.93 3.61 -0.13
CA LYS A 104 9.57 5.04 -0.21
C LYS A 104 8.25 5.34 0.50
N ALA A 105 7.42 4.32 0.72
CA ALA A 105 6.13 4.45 1.38
C ALA A 105 5.71 3.19 2.13
N LEU A 106 5.02 3.40 3.25
CA LEU A 106 4.23 2.40 3.95
C LEU A 106 2.75 2.68 3.68
N TRP A 107 2.03 1.68 3.19
CA TRP A 107 0.61 1.77 2.89
C TRP A 107 -0.15 0.73 3.71
N CYS A 108 -1.00 1.18 4.62
CA CYS A 108 -1.83 0.31 5.43
C CYS A 108 -3.26 0.30 4.88
N GLN A 109 -3.74 -0.91 4.53
CA GLN A 109 -5.06 -1.11 3.96
C GLN A 109 -6.17 -0.81 4.98
N TYR A 110 -7.43 -0.93 4.56
CA TYR A 110 -8.57 -0.66 5.44
C TYR A 110 -8.51 -1.46 6.73
N ASN A 111 -8.83 -0.79 7.84
CA ASN A 111 -8.79 -1.31 9.21
C ASN A 111 -7.38 -1.71 9.71
N VAL A 112 -6.31 -1.46 8.95
CA VAL A 112 -4.93 -1.63 9.42
C VAL A 112 -4.44 -0.30 9.98
N ILE A 113 -4.87 0.01 11.21
CA ILE A 113 -4.62 1.30 11.87
C ILE A 113 -3.58 1.14 12.97
N SER A 114 -2.37 1.65 12.78
CA SER A 114 -1.28 1.55 13.75
C SER A 114 -0.52 2.87 13.89
N PRO A 115 -0.89 3.72 14.86
CA PRO A 115 -0.20 4.99 15.09
C PRO A 115 1.31 4.84 15.35
N GLU A 116 1.71 3.79 16.07
CA GLU A 116 3.11 3.47 16.30
C GLU A 116 3.84 3.13 15.00
N GLY A 117 3.26 2.25 14.18
CA GLY A 117 3.82 1.85 12.89
C GLY A 117 3.96 3.02 11.92
N GLY A 118 2.94 3.89 11.86
CA GLY A 118 2.99 5.13 11.08
C GLY A 118 4.11 6.05 11.55
N ALA A 119 4.25 6.25 12.87
CA ALA A 119 5.30 7.11 13.42
C ALA A 119 6.72 6.54 13.20
N ILE A 120 6.89 5.22 13.23
CA ILE A 120 8.16 4.55 12.88
C ILE A 120 8.52 4.83 11.41
N ALA A 121 7.55 4.65 10.50
CA ALA A 121 7.75 4.88 9.08
C ALA A 121 8.10 6.35 8.78
N GLU A 122 7.35 7.30 9.34
CA GLU A 122 7.62 8.74 9.20
C GLU A 122 9.03 9.11 9.68
N ARG A 123 9.43 8.64 10.87
CA ARG A 123 10.79 8.88 11.40
C ARG A 123 11.89 8.26 10.54
N GLY A 124 11.59 7.16 9.85
CA GLY A 124 12.49 6.53 8.88
C GLY A 124 12.46 7.17 7.48
N GLY A 125 11.72 8.25 7.28
CA GLY A 125 11.64 8.97 6.01
C GLY A 125 10.65 8.40 4.99
N LEU A 126 9.79 7.45 5.38
CA LEU A 126 8.75 6.92 4.51
C LEU A 126 7.53 7.85 4.49
N ARG A 127 6.90 7.97 3.33
CA ARG A 127 5.52 8.47 3.25
C ARG A 127 4.57 7.43 3.85
N VAL A 128 3.55 7.87 4.58
CA VAL A 128 2.58 6.97 5.22
C VAL A 128 1.20 7.23 4.65
N VAL A 129 0.54 6.15 4.24
CA VAL A 129 -0.89 6.12 3.95
C VAL A 129 -1.53 5.08 4.86
N MET A 130 -2.61 5.43 5.55
CA MET A 130 -3.25 4.54 6.51
C MET A 130 -4.76 4.52 6.35
N ASP A 131 -5.33 3.33 6.48
CA ASP A 131 -6.76 3.08 6.32
C ASP A 131 -7.27 3.52 4.93
N ARG A 132 -6.54 3.12 3.89
CA ARG A 132 -6.89 3.35 2.48
C ARG A 132 -6.56 2.14 1.65
N CYS A 133 -7.38 1.85 0.65
CA CYS A 133 -7.10 0.76 -0.27
C CYS A 133 -6.43 1.24 -1.55
N MET A 134 -5.23 0.73 -1.86
CA MET A 134 -4.53 1.09 -3.11
C MET A 134 -5.38 0.90 -4.37
N LYS A 135 -6.19 -0.17 -4.46
CA LYS A 135 -7.12 -0.37 -5.59
C LYS A 135 -8.15 0.75 -5.68
N VAL A 136 -8.79 1.10 -4.56
CA VAL A 136 -9.85 2.11 -4.54
C VAL A 136 -9.28 3.49 -4.85
N GLU A 137 -8.15 3.84 -4.24
CA GLU A 137 -7.47 5.12 -4.50
C GLU A 137 -6.94 5.20 -5.93
N HIS A 138 -6.37 4.11 -6.45
CA HIS A 138 -5.98 4.02 -7.85
C HIS A 138 -7.18 4.22 -8.79
N ALA A 139 -8.30 3.55 -8.54
CA ALA A 139 -9.50 3.68 -9.36
C ALA A 139 -10.09 5.11 -9.30
N ARG A 140 -10.10 5.72 -8.10
CA ARG A 140 -10.51 7.11 -7.85
C ARG A 140 -9.68 8.09 -8.68
N HIS A 141 -8.35 7.98 -8.58
CA HIS A 141 -7.44 8.98 -9.14
C HIS A 141 -7.03 8.71 -10.59
N LEU A 142 -6.76 7.46 -10.95
CA LEU A 142 -6.19 7.07 -12.25
C LEU A 142 -7.17 6.23 -13.09
N GLY A 143 -8.03 5.44 -12.45
CA GLY A 143 -9.02 4.58 -13.11
C GLY A 143 -10.29 5.28 -13.61
N ARG A 144 -10.23 6.60 -13.82
CA ARG A 144 -11.32 7.43 -14.34
C ARG A 144 -12.61 7.47 -13.50
N MET A 145 -12.66 6.93 -12.28
CA MET A 145 -13.86 7.04 -11.44
C MET A 145 -14.23 8.49 -11.10
N HIS A 146 -13.26 9.41 -11.10
CA HIS A 146 -13.55 10.84 -10.96
C HIS A 146 -14.46 11.39 -12.08
N TRP A 147 -14.45 10.82 -13.29
CA TRP A 147 -15.39 11.17 -14.35
C TRP A 147 -16.82 10.70 -14.05
N LEU A 148 -16.97 9.70 -13.18
CA LEU A 148 -18.26 9.19 -12.71
C LEU A 148 -18.76 9.94 -11.46
N GLY A 149 -18.21 11.12 -11.15
CA GLY A 149 -18.66 11.99 -10.05
C GLY A 149 -18.06 11.66 -8.68
N PHE A 150 -17.08 10.75 -8.59
CA PHE A 150 -16.38 10.50 -7.32
C PHE A 150 -15.47 11.68 -6.97
N ASN A 151 -15.68 12.27 -5.79
CA ASN A 151 -14.84 13.34 -5.28
C ASN A 151 -13.40 12.83 -5.03
N THR A 152 -12.43 13.48 -5.64
CA THR A 152 -11.00 13.16 -5.50
C THR A 152 -10.31 13.97 -4.39
N GLY A 153 -11.03 14.88 -3.73
CA GLY A 153 -10.45 15.85 -2.79
C GLY A 153 -9.51 16.86 -3.45
N ARG A 154 -9.50 16.92 -4.79
CA ARG A 154 -8.55 17.72 -5.57
C ARG A 154 -9.30 18.64 -6.51
N ILE A 155 -8.98 19.93 -6.44
CA ILE A 155 -9.40 20.92 -7.44
C ILE A 155 -8.20 21.14 -8.36
N SER A 156 -8.26 20.68 -9.61
CA SER A 156 -7.20 20.93 -10.59
C SER A 156 -7.75 21.54 -11.87
N ALA A 157 -7.19 22.68 -12.27
CA ALA A 157 -7.61 23.42 -13.46
C ALA A 157 -7.01 22.90 -14.78
N ARG A 158 -6.17 21.85 -14.76
CA ARG A 158 -5.50 21.35 -15.96
C ARG A 158 -6.33 20.27 -16.65
N ARG A 159 -6.78 20.59 -17.87
CA ARG A 159 -7.25 19.67 -18.90
C ARG A 159 -6.08 19.01 -19.60
#